data_AF-A0A969RSR9-F1
#
_entry.id   AF-A0A969RSR9-F1
#
_cell.length_a   1.000
_cell.length_b   1.000
_cell.length_c   1.000
_cell.angle_alpha   90.00
_cell.angle_beta   90.00
_cell.angle_gamma   90.00
#
_symmetry.space_group_name_H-M   'P 1'
#
loop_
_entity.id
_entity.type
_entity.pdbx_description
1 polymer ?
#
loop_
_entity_poly.entity_id
_entity_poly.type
_entity_poly.pdbx_seq_one_letter_code
_entity_poly.pdbx_strand_id
1 'polypeptide(L)'
;SPHLPILPIPSCPASWDEMQAWFRRAIQTGQNLAIAYPPPPTESPTDIWQHLVGIAKYLSRTGKMVTRAQLSETLGIGDRPLQIGFRTLKRFGFEVTSSEEGVHFTWQPEPTLEYGEMAEAIAPFFSVVQEEQFRRRYFYEVPLATIQAAAYQLIRT
;
A
#
# COMPACT_ATOMS: atom_id res chain seq x y z
N SER A 1 31.44 23.47 3.53
CA SER A 1 31.16 22.09 3.98
C SER A 1 30.56 21.32 2.83
N PRO A 2 31.06 20.13 2.43
CA PRO A 2 30.37 19.35 1.42
C PRO A 2 29.03 18.91 2.03
N HIS A 3 27.92 19.40 1.46
CA HIS A 3 26.59 18.95 1.86
C HIS A 3 26.44 17.48 1.42
N LEU A 4 26.14 16.59 2.36
CA LEU A 4 25.86 15.20 2.00
C LEU A 4 24.64 15.15 1.07
N PRO A 5 24.64 14.29 0.04
CA PRO A 5 23.51 14.14 -0.86
C PRO A 5 22.26 13.71 -0.07
N ILE A 6 21.09 14.16 -0.50
CA ILE A 6 19.81 13.90 0.19
C ILE A 6 19.15 12.64 -0.39
N LEU A 7 18.66 11.77 0.50
CA LEU A 7 17.79 10.65 0.17
C LEU A 7 16.36 10.96 0.64
N PRO A 8 15.43 11.32 -0.25
CA PRO A 8 14.04 11.56 0.15
C PRO A 8 13.29 10.25 0.40
N ILE A 9 12.43 10.23 1.41
CA ILE A 9 11.39 9.21 1.60
C ILE A 9 10.13 9.70 0.88
N PRO A 10 9.74 9.14 -0.27
CA PRO A 10 8.63 9.67 -1.06
C PRO A 10 7.25 9.23 -0.56
N SER A 11 7.17 8.13 0.20
CA SER A 11 5.92 7.54 0.67
C SER A 11 5.91 7.41 2.19
N CYS A 12 4.78 7.75 2.81
CA CYS A 12 4.63 7.70 4.26
C CYS A 12 4.71 6.23 4.75
N PRO A 13 5.65 5.89 5.64
CA PRO A 13 5.80 4.53 6.13
C PRO A 13 4.52 4.03 6.83
N ALA A 14 4.22 2.74 6.66
CA ALA A 14 3.19 2.07 7.43
C ALA A 14 3.76 1.26 8.61
N SER A 15 5.08 1.22 8.79
CA SER A 15 5.74 0.48 9.87
C SER A 15 7.12 1.04 10.21
N TRP A 16 7.63 0.69 11.40
CA TRP A 16 9.01 1.00 11.77
C TRP A 16 10.01 0.21 10.92
N ASP A 17 9.66 -1.00 10.45
CA ASP A 17 10.53 -1.79 9.58
C ASP A 17 10.76 -1.09 8.23
N GLU A 18 9.71 -0.52 7.63
CA GLU A 18 9.83 0.32 6.43
C GLU A 18 10.71 1.54 6.69
N MET A 19 10.52 2.22 7.83
CA MET A 19 11.35 3.37 8.21
C MET A 19 12.81 2.98 8.44
N GLN A 20 13.06 1.83 9.06
CA GLN A 20 14.41 1.29 9.27
C GLN A 20 15.10 0.94 7.95
N ALA A 21 14.38 0.44 6.96
CA ALA A 21 14.95 0.20 5.63
C ALA A 21 15.50 1.51 5.02
N TRP A 22 14.80 2.64 5.22
CA TRP A 22 15.28 3.95 4.81
C TRP A 22 16.49 4.43 5.62
N PHE A 23 16.51 4.22 6.94
CA PHE A 23 17.68 4.51 7.77
C PHE A 23 18.92 3.75 7.28
N ARG A 24 18.80 2.44 7.08
CA ARG A 24 19.89 1.59 6.59
C ARG A 24 20.38 2.06 5.22
N ARG A 25 19.46 2.38 4.32
CA ARG A 25 19.80 2.89 2.98
C ARG A 25 20.57 4.20 3.04
N ALA A 26 20.13 5.16 3.86
CA ALA A 26 20.82 6.44 4.04
C ALA A 26 22.24 6.24 4.60
N ILE A 27 22.41 5.37 5.60
CA ILE A 27 23.71 5.04 6.19
C ILE A 27 24.64 4.40 5.15
N GLN A 28 24.15 3.38 4.44
CA GLN A 28 24.93 2.65 3.43
C GLN A 28 25.36 3.52 2.25
N THR A 29 24.57 4.55 1.91
CA THR A 29 24.84 5.45 0.79
C THR A 29 25.52 6.76 1.21
N GLY A 30 25.75 6.98 2.51
CA GLY A 30 26.33 8.23 3.02
C GLY A 30 25.45 9.45 2.75
N GLN A 31 24.13 9.28 2.75
CA GLN A 31 23.16 10.33 2.43
C GLN A 31 22.43 10.83 3.69
N ASN A 32 22.03 12.11 3.67
CA ASN A 32 21.09 12.65 4.65
C ASN A 32 19.67 12.21 4.28
N LEU A 33 18.97 11.57 5.21
CA LEU A 33 17.58 11.15 4.98
C LEU A 33 16.63 12.35 5.15
N ALA A 34 15.80 12.60 4.15
CA ALA A 34 14.76 13.64 4.19
C ALA A 34 13.37 13.01 4.24
N ILE A 35 12.56 13.45 5.21
CA ILE A 35 11.13 13.14 5.27
C ILE A 35 10.44 14.02 4.22
N ALA A 36 10.02 13.40 3.11
CA ALA A 36 9.48 14.10 1.95
C ALA A 36 8.12 13.55 1.50
N TYR A 37 7.52 12.66 2.28
CA TYR A 37 6.25 12.06 1.94
C TYR A 37 5.08 13.03 2.17
N PRO A 38 4.05 12.99 1.31
CA PRO A 38 2.85 13.80 1.48
C PRO A 38 2.00 13.31 2.68
N PRO A 39 0.98 14.09 3.08
CA PRO A 39 -0.06 13.60 3.97
C PRO A 39 -0.64 12.27 3.49
N PRO A 40 -0.98 11.34 4.40
CA PRO A 40 -1.56 10.06 4.01
C PRO A 40 -2.92 10.25 3.31
N PRO A 41 -3.29 9.37 2.38
CA PRO A 41 -4.56 9.45 1.67
C PRO A 41 -5.75 9.45 2.65
N THR A 42 -6.79 10.23 2.32
CA THR A 42 -8.02 10.34 3.12
C THR A 42 -9.20 9.57 2.52
N GLU A 43 -9.01 8.88 1.40
CA GLU A 43 -10.05 8.08 0.74
C GLU A 43 -10.59 7.01 1.70
N SER A 44 -11.91 6.81 1.69
CA SER A 44 -12.50 5.79 2.55
C SER A 44 -12.15 4.38 2.03
N PRO A 45 -12.12 3.36 2.91
CA PRO A 45 -11.94 1.98 2.46
C PRO A 45 -12.98 1.54 1.42
N THR A 46 -14.19 2.10 1.48
CA THR A 46 -15.25 1.86 0.51
C THR A 46 -14.91 2.44 -0.85
N ASP A 47 -14.40 3.67 -0.92
CA ASP A 47 -13.99 4.31 -2.18
C ASP A 47 -12.82 3.56 -2.81
N ILE A 48 -11.82 3.19 -2.01
CA ILE A 48 -10.67 2.39 -2.46
C ILE A 48 -11.14 1.04 -3.01
N TRP A 49 -12.12 0.39 -2.36
CA TRP A 49 -12.71 -0.85 -2.86
C TRP A 49 -13.42 -0.66 -4.19
N GLN A 50 -14.24 0.40 -4.33
CA GLN A 50 -14.93 0.72 -5.58
C GLN A 50 -13.94 0.99 -6.71
N HIS A 51 -12.85 1.72 -6.43
CA HIS A 51 -11.76 1.93 -7.38
C HIS A 51 -11.08 0.61 -7.78
N LEU A 52 -10.74 -0.25 -6.82
CA LEU A 52 -10.14 -1.55 -7.11
C LEU A 52 -11.05 -2.41 -8.00
N VAL A 53 -12.35 -2.47 -7.71
CA VAL A 53 -13.34 -3.19 -8.53
C VAL A 53 -13.42 -2.56 -9.93
N GLY A 54 -13.42 -1.24 -10.04
CA GLY A 54 -13.42 -0.52 -11.32
C GLY A 54 -12.19 -0.85 -12.18
N ILE A 55 -10.99 -0.81 -11.58
CA ILE A 55 -9.74 -1.18 -12.24
C ILE A 55 -9.78 -2.64 -12.68
N ALA A 56 -10.18 -3.56 -11.81
CA ALA A 56 -10.25 -4.99 -12.13
C ALA A 56 -11.20 -5.27 -13.29
N LYS A 57 -12.39 -4.64 -13.32
CA LYS A 57 -13.33 -4.74 -14.46
C LYS A 57 -12.74 -4.19 -15.75
N TYR A 58 -12.07 -3.04 -15.70
CA TYR A 58 -11.44 -2.44 -16.86
C TYR A 58 -10.32 -3.31 -17.43
N LEU A 59 -9.44 -3.84 -16.57
CA LEU A 59 -8.33 -4.71 -16.98
C LEU A 59 -8.86 -6.02 -17.55
N SER A 60 -9.87 -6.63 -16.92
CA SER A 60 -10.55 -7.82 -17.44
C SER A 60 -11.15 -7.59 -18.84
N ARG A 61 -11.83 -6.46 -19.05
CA ARG A 61 -12.41 -6.12 -20.37
C ARG A 61 -11.36 -5.86 -21.44
N THR A 62 -10.21 -5.32 -21.07
CA THR A 62 -9.18 -4.89 -22.03
C THR A 62 -8.05 -5.90 -22.23
N GLY A 63 -7.96 -6.92 -21.36
CA GLY A 63 -6.84 -7.87 -21.34
C GLY A 63 -5.50 -7.24 -20.96
N LYS A 64 -5.49 -5.99 -20.49
CA LYS A 64 -4.26 -5.29 -20.11
C LYS A 64 -3.73 -5.82 -18.78
N MET A 65 -2.41 -5.81 -18.67
CA MET A 65 -1.70 -6.14 -17.43
C MET A 65 -1.22 -4.87 -16.73
N VAL A 66 -1.07 -4.95 -15.42
CA VAL A 66 -0.60 -3.86 -14.56
C VAL A 66 0.31 -4.41 -13.49
N THR A 67 1.34 -3.67 -13.09
CA THR A 67 2.19 -4.11 -11.98
C THR A 67 1.50 -3.90 -10.62
N ARG A 68 1.94 -4.64 -9.61
CA ARG A 68 1.48 -4.42 -8.23
C ARG A 68 1.82 -3.01 -7.74
N ALA A 69 3.00 -2.51 -8.10
CA ALA A 69 3.43 -1.16 -7.74
C ALA A 69 2.50 -0.08 -8.33
N GLN A 70 2.13 -0.21 -9.59
CA GLN A 70 1.17 0.69 -10.25
C GLN A 70 -0.22 0.64 -9.60
N LEU A 71 -0.70 -0.55 -9.22
CA LEU A 71 -1.96 -0.69 -8.50
C LEU A 71 -1.91 -0.05 -7.12
N SER A 72 -0.84 -0.32 -6.36
CA SER A 72 -0.61 0.29 -5.05
C SER A 72 -0.53 1.81 -5.10
N GLU A 73 0.16 2.35 -6.10
CA GLU A 73 0.26 3.80 -6.32
C GLU A 73 -1.09 4.40 -6.68
N THR A 74 -1.82 3.78 -7.62
CA THR A 74 -3.14 4.25 -8.06
C THR A 74 -4.17 4.22 -6.93
N LEU A 75 -4.14 3.18 -6.09
CA LEU A 75 -5.08 2.99 -4.98
C LEU A 75 -4.62 3.67 -3.68
N GLY A 76 -3.39 4.20 -3.64
CA GLY A 76 -2.81 4.77 -2.43
C GLY A 76 -2.63 3.77 -1.29
N ILE A 77 -2.51 2.46 -1.55
CA ILE A 77 -2.40 1.41 -0.54
C ILE A 77 -1.14 0.55 -0.71
N GLY A 78 -0.66 -0.05 0.38
CA GLY A 78 0.48 -0.95 0.39
C GLY A 78 0.16 -2.36 -0.07
N ASP A 79 1.18 -3.22 -0.03
CA ASP A 79 1.10 -4.60 -0.52
C ASP A 79 0.08 -5.46 0.22
N ARG A 80 -0.01 -5.29 1.55
CA ARG A 80 -0.90 -6.12 2.38
C ARG A 80 -2.37 -5.83 2.05
N PRO A 81 -2.87 -4.57 2.07
CA PRO A 81 -4.22 -4.28 1.61
C PRO A 81 -4.49 -4.73 0.18
N LEU A 82 -3.54 -4.53 -0.74
CA LEU A 82 -3.69 -4.95 -2.14
C LEU A 82 -3.89 -6.47 -2.26
N GLN A 83 -3.10 -7.26 -1.52
CA GLN A 83 -3.22 -8.72 -1.49
C GLN A 83 -4.58 -9.16 -0.92
N ILE A 84 -5.05 -8.52 0.16
CA ILE A 84 -6.40 -8.80 0.69
C ILE A 84 -7.45 -8.47 -0.37
N GLY A 85 -7.33 -7.32 -1.03
CA GLY A 85 -8.23 -6.88 -2.10
C GLY A 85 -8.32 -7.90 -3.23
N PHE A 86 -7.20 -8.48 -3.68
CA PHE A 86 -7.21 -9.54 -4.69
C PHE A 86 -7.92 -10.81 -4.21
N ARG A 87 -7.72 -11.21 -2.95
CA ARG A 87 -8.44 -12.36 -2.37
C ARG A 87 -9.93 -12.09 -2.25
N THR A 88 -10.30 -10.87 -1.87
CA THR A 88 -11.70 -10.45 -1.82
C THR A 88 -12.32 -10.45 -3.22
N LEU A 89 -11.66 -9.90 -4.24
CA LEU A 89 -12.12 -9.92 -5.63
C LEU A 89 -12.40 -11.34 -6.13
N LYS A 90 -11.60 -12.34 -5.72
CA LYS A 90 -11.86 -13.75 -6.06
C LYS A 90 -13.21 -14.26 -5.56
N ARG A 91 -13.72 -13.75 -4.44
CA ARG A 91 -15.07 -14.07 -3.94
C ARG A 91 -16.20 -13.43 -4.76
N PHE A 92 -15.87 -12.51 -5.66
CA PHE A 92 -16.80 -11.81 -6.56
C PHE A 92 -16.63 -12.25 -8.03
N GLY A 93 -16.09 -13.45 -8.26
CA GLY A 93 -15.95 -14.04 -9.60
C GLY A 93 -14.77 -13.52 -10.43
N PHE A 94 -13.83 -12.79 -9.82
CA PHE A 94 -12.59 -12.43 -10.50
C PHE A 94 -11.55 -13.54 -10.35
N GLU A 95 -10.84 -13.90 -11.41
CA GLU A 95 -9.56 -14.57 -11.27
C GLU A 95 -8.45 -13.52 -11.33
N VAL A 96 -7.51 -13.62 -10.39
CA VAL A 96 -6.36 -12.73 -10.30
C VAL A 96 -5.11 -13.59 -10.35
N THR A 97 -4.34 -13.45 -11.43
CA THR A 97 -3.08 -14.15 -11.65
C THR A 97 -1.93 -13.15 -11.66
N SER A 98 -0.77 -13.57 -11.18
CA SER A 98 0.45 -12.76 -11.15
C SER A 98 1.55 -13.49 -11.90
N SER A 99 2.28 -12.74 -12.71
CA SER A 99 3.43 -13.21 -13.49
C SER A 99 4.55 -12.15 -13.43
N GLU A 100 5.68 -12.42 -14.07
CA GLU A 100 6.77 -11.44 -14.21
C GLU A 100 6.31 -10.18 -14.96
N GLU A 101 5.38 -10.31 -15.91
CA GLU A 101 4.86 -9.21 -16.72
C GLU A 101 3.81 -8.36 -15.98
N GLY A 102 3.33 -8.82 -14.82
CA GLY A 102 2.37 -8.12 -13.98
C GLY A 102 1.18 -8.96 -13.54
N VAL A 103 0.15 -8.27 -13.11
CA VAL A 103 -1.13 -8.81 -12.63
C VAL A 103 -2.14 -8.78 -13.77
N HIS A 104 -2.79 -9.92 -14.00
CA HIS A 104 -3.86 -10.08 -14.96
C HIS A 104 -5.17 -10.41 -14.23
N PHE A 105 -6.27 -9.87 -14.76
CA PHE A 105 -7.62 -10.05 -14.21
C PHE A 105 -8.49 -10.68 -15.29
N THR A 106 -9.21 -11.74 -14.93
CA THR A 106 -10.38 -12.20 -15.68
C THR A 106 -11.59 -12.06 -14.77
N TRP A 107 -12.77 -11.85 -15.35
CA TRP A 107 -14.00 -11.76 -14.58
C TRP A 107 -15.05 -12.62 -15.24
N GLN A 108 -15.56 -13.58 -14.50
CA GLN A 108 -16.71 -14.38 -14.88
C GLN A 108 -17.81 -14.09 -13.85
N PRO A 109 -18.98 -13.59 -14.27
CA PRO A 109 -20.07 -13.32 -13.33
C PRO A 109 -20.58 -14.66 -12.77
N GLU A 110 -20.20 -14.94 -11.53
CA GLU A 110 -20.77 -16.01 -10.69
C GLU A 110 -22.12 -15.58 -10.11
N PRO A 111 -22.95 -16.52 -9.58
CA PRO A 111 -24.18 -16.15 -8.91
C PRO A 111 -23.93 -15.07 -7.85
N THR A 112 -24.77 -14.04 -7.87
CA THR A 112 -24.71 -12.93 -6.91
C THR A 112 -24.82 -13.47 -5.50
N LEU A 113 -23.78 -13.23 -4.69
CA LEU A 113 -23.82 -13.37 -3.25
C LEU A 113 -25.02 -12.61 -2.66
N GLU A 114 -25.57 -13.09 -1.55
CA GLU A 114 -26.51 -12.27 -0.80
C GLU A 114 -25.79 -11.07 -0.16
N TYR A 115 -26.52 -9.99 0.13
CA TYR A 115 -25.92 -8.76 0.67
C TYR A 115 -25.08 -9.00 1.94
N GLY A 116 -25.55 -9.89 2.85
CA GLY A 116 -24.81 -10.25 4.05
C GLY A 116 -23.47 -10.92 3.74
N GLU A 117 -23.45 -11.86 2.80
CA GLU A 117 -22.24 -12.56 2.36
C GLU A 117 -21.26 -11.62 1.65
N MET A 118 -21.76 -10.64 0.89
CA MET A 118 -20.93 -9.59 0.29
C MET A 118 -20.23 -8.76 1.36
N ALA A 119 -20.97 -8.32 2.39
CA ALA A 119 -20.42 -7.50 3.46
C ALA A 119 -19.32 -8.26 4.23
N GLU A 120 -19.57 -9.54 4.55
CA GLU A 120 -18.57 -10.40 5.20
C GLU A 120 -17.34 -10.65 4.33
N ALA A 121 -17.51 -10.79 3.01
CA ALA A 121 -16.40 -10.94 2.09
C ALA A 121 -15.49 -9.71 2.02
N ILE A 122 -16.06 -8.51 2.14
CA ILE A 122 -15.33 -7.24 2.02
C ILE A 122 -14.73 -6.80 3.35
N ALA A 123 -15.31 -7.17 4.49
CA ALA A 123 -14.87 -6.72 5.82
C ALA A 123 -13.35 -6.85 6.09
N PRO A 124 -12.66 -7.96 5.71
CA PRO A 124 -11.21 -8.06 5.89
C PRO A 124 -10.42 -7.00 5.11
N PHE A 125 -10.89 -6.64 3.91
CA PHE A 125 -10.26 -5.59 3.10
C PHE A 125 -10.41 -4.23 3.79
N PHE A 126 -11.61 -3.90 4.25
CA PHE A 126 -11.82 -2.64 4.98
C PHE A 126 -10.97 -2.55 6.24
N SER A 127 -10.91 -3.63 7.03
CA SER A 127 -10.12 -3.67 8.24
C SER A 127 -8.64 -3.40 7.99
N VAL A 128 -8.05 -4.03 6.96
CA VAL A 128 -6.62 -3.87 6.69
C VAL A 128 -6.27 -2.51 6.07
N VAL A 129 -7.17 -1.94 5.27
CA VAL A 129 -7.01 -0.58 4.73
C VAL A 129 -7.04 0.44 5.87
N GLN A 130 -8.00 0.32 6.80
CA GLN A 130 -8.09 1.19 7.97
C GLN A 130 -6.86 1.07 8.87
N GLU A 131 -6.37 -0.15 9.11
CA GLU A 131 -5.14 -0.41 9.87
C GLU A 131 -3.93 0.30 9.24
N GLU A 132 -3.77 0.20 7.92
CA GLU A 132 -2.68 0.87 7.20
C GLU A 132 -2.81 2.40 7.25
N GLN A 133 -4.01 2.93 7.01
CA GLN A 133 -4.28 4.37 7.08
C GLN A 133 -3.99 4.94 8.47
N PHE A 134 -4.38 4.21 9.53
CA PHE A 134 -4.06 4.58 10.90
C PHE A 134 -2.55 4.64 11.13
N ARG A 135 -1.80 3.64 10.66
CA ARG A 135 -0.34 3.59 10.82
C ARG A 135 0.35 4.71 10.05
N ARG A 136 -0.05 4.98 8.81
CA ARG A 136 0.51 6.10 8.04
C ARG A 136 0.20 7.44 8.70
N ARG A 137 -1.00 7.62 9.27
CA ARG A 137 -1.32 8.81 10.08
C ARG A 137 -0.39 8.96 11.28
N TYR A 138 -0.14 7.87 12.00
CA TYR A 138 0.85 7.87 13.07
C TYR A 138 2.21 8.37 12.59
N PHE A 139 2.75 7.83 11.48
CA PHE A 139 4.06 8.27 10.97
C PHE A 139 4.07 9.69 10.42
N TYR A 140 2.94 10.19 9.94
CA TYR A 140 2.81 11.58 9.53
C TYR A 140 2.79 12.55 10.72
N GLU A 141 2.22 12.13 11.86
CA GLU A 141 2.03 12.98 13.05
C GLU A 141 3.12 12.79 14.11
N VAL A 142 3.89 11.70 14.06
CA VAL A 142 4.88 11.38 15.08
C VAL A 142 5.96 12.47 15.15
N PRO A 143 6.37 12.92 16.34
CA PRO A 143 7.41 13.93 16.47
C PRO A 143 8.72 13.49 15.81
N LEU A 144 9.41 14.44 15.16
CA LEU A 144 10.72 14.18 14.56
C LEU A 144 11.72 13.59 15.57
N ALA A 145 11.65 14.02 16.84
CA ALA A 145 12.49 13.50 17.90
C ALA A 145 12.33 11.98 18.12
N THR A 146 11.11 11.44 17.93
CA THR A 146 10.83 10.00 18.03
C THR A 146 11.48 9.24 16.87
N ILE A 147 11.37 9.78 15.65
CA ILE A 147 12.02 9.21 14.46
C ILE A 147 13.55 9.21 14.64
N GLN A 148 14.11 10.32 15.12
CA GLN A 148 15.55 10.43 15.40
C GLN A 148 15.99 9.43 16.47
N ALA A 149 15.24 9.27 17.57
CA ALA A 149 15.54 8.31 18.62
C ALA A 149 15.58 6.86 18.07
N ALA A 150 14.62 6.49 17.21
CA ALA A 150 14.61 5.18 16.55
C ALA A 150 15.82 4.98 15.62
N ALA A 151 16.21 6.01 14.86
CA ALA A 151 17.40 5.98 14.02
C ALA A 151 18.69 5.79 14.85
N TYR A 152 18.81 6.48 15.98
CA TYR A 152 19.96 6.35 16.87
C TYR A 152 20.11 4.95 17.48
N GLN A 153 19.00 4.27 17.79
CA GLN A 153 19.05 2.89 18.27
C GLN A 153 19.62 1.94 17.22
N LEU A 154 19.25 2.14 15.95
CA LEU A 154 19.74 1.31 14.84
C LEU A 154 21.26 1.46 14.60
N ILE A 155 21.84 2.64 14.83
CA ILE A 155 23.29 2.87 14.70
C ILE A 155 24.07 2.17 15.82
N ARG A 156 23.44 1.95 16.97
CA ARG A 156 24.07 1.32 18.16
C ARG A 156 24.04 -0.21 18.13
N THR A 157 23.36 -0.81 17.17
CA THR A 157 23.19 -2.28 17.05
C THR A 157 24.08 -2.80 15.93
#